data_AF-A0AAP5BI05-F1
#
_entry.id   AF-A0AAP5BI05-F1
#
_cell.length_a   1.000
_cell.length_b   1.000
_cell.length_c   1.000
_cell.angle_alpha   90.00
_cell.angle_beta   90.00
_cell.angle_gamma   90.00
#
_symmetry.space_group_name_H-M   'P 1'
#
loop_
_entity.id
_entity.type
_entity.pdbx_description
1 polymer ?
#
loop_
_entity_poly.entity_id
_entity_poly.type
_entity_poly.pdbx_seq_one_letter_code
_entity_poly.pdbx_strand_id
1 'polypeptide(L)' 'MNERYSVETLKRTVALIQERFHTSITHSERLAAAALNGIDAHGLDPDDWATVVATVDVVVRAWICGNGTNPVGIADK' A
#
# COMPACT_ATOMS: atom_id res chain seq x y z
N MET A 1 -4.38 9.69 -17.83
CA MET A 1 -4.90 8.93 -16.69
C MET A 1 -5.95 9.80 -16.03
N ASN A 2 -7.17 9.30 -15.86
CA ASN A 2 -8.19 9.99 -15.07
C ASN A 2 -7.90 9.56 -13.63
N GLU A 3 -7.00 10.26 -12.95
CA GLU A 3 -6.60 9.92 -11.59
C GLU A 3 -7.83 10.10 -10.68
N ARG A 4 -8.35 8.99 -10.14
CA ARG A 4 -9.56 8.97 -9.30
C ARG A 4 -9.29 9.34 -7.84
N TYR A 5 -8.05 9.71 -7.53
CA TYR A 5 -7.61 10.24 -6.24
C TYR A 5 -6.72 11.46 -6.48
N SER A 6 -6.75 12.40 -5.53
CA SER A 6 -5.95 13.61 -5.63
C SER A 6 -4.43 13.35 -5.51
N VAL A 7 -3.61 14.18 -6.15
CA VAL A 7 -2.13 14.14 -6.00
C VAL A 7 -1.73 14.35 -4.53
N GLU A 8 -2.49 15.15 -3.79
CA GLU A 8 -2.29 15.34 -2.34
C GLU A 8 -2.52 14.04 -1.55
N THR A 9 -3.57 13.29 -1.90
CA THR A 9 -3.89 11.99 -1.30
C THR A 9 -2.79 10.96 -1.56
N LEU A 10 -2.24 10.93 -2.78
CA LEU A 10 -1.08 10.10 -3.08
C LEU A 10 0.13 10.48 -2.22
N LYS A 11 0.52 11.75 -2.17
CA LYS A 11 1.66 12.23 -1.37
C LYS A 11 1.50 11.92 0.11
N ARG A 12 0.29 12.14 0.64
CA ARG A 12 -0.03 11.86 2.04
C ARG A 12 0.05 10.36 2.35
N THR A 13 -0.42 9.51 1.44
CA THR A 13 -0.33 8.05 1.55
C THR A 13 1.12 7.57 1.50
N VAL A 14 1.95 8.15 0.63
CA VAL A 14 3.40 7.87 0.58
C VAL A 14 4.07 8.19 1.91
N ALA A 15 3.82 9.37 2.47
CA ALA A 15 4.38 9.77 3.75
C ALA A 15 3.95 8.82 4.89
N LEU A 16 2.67 8.41 4.91
CA LEU A 16 2.15 7.44 5.88
C LEU A 16 2.87 6.09 5.79
N ILE A 17 3.10 5.57 4.58
CA ILE A 17 3.79 4.29 4.37
C ILE A 17 5.26 4.39 4.80
N GLN A 18 5.94 5.49 4.48
CA GLN A 18 7.32 5.73 4.90
C GLN A 18 7.46 5.81 6.42
N GLU A 19 6.56 6.54 7.09
CA GLU A 19 6.55 6.67 8.55
C GLU A 19 6.37 5.32 9.23
N ARG A 20 5.47 4.47 8.72
CA ARG A 20 5.09 3.22 9.39
C ARG A 20 6.01 2.06 9.09
N PHE A 21 6.50 1.96 7.87
CA PHE A 21 7.23 0.78 7.39
C PHE A 21 8.69 1.08 7.03
N HIS A 22 9.13 2.33 7.15
CA HIS A 22 10.51 2.76 6.88
C HIS A 22 11.03 2.34 5.50
N THR A 23 10.15 2.35 4.49
CA THR A 23 10.48 2.01 3.11
C THR A 23 11.08 3.20 2.35
N SER A 24 11.79 2.92 1.24
CA SER A 24 12.28 3.97 0.35
C SER A 24 11.13 4.74 -0.30
N ILE A 25 11.38 6.00 -0.72
CA ILE A 25 10.37 6.85 -1.37
C ILE A 25 9.77 6.13 -2.58
N THR A 26 10.60 5.63 -3.50
CA THR A 26 10.14 4.93 -4.71
C THR A 26 9.32 3.69 -4.42
N HIS A 27 9.65 2.92 -3.37
CA HIS A 27 8.85 1.76 -3.00
C HIS A 27 7.51 2.19 -2.39
N SER A 28 7.52 3.24 -1.58
CA SER A 28 6.33 3.80 -0.92
C SER A 28 5.36 4.41 -1.94
N GLU A 29 5.86 5.07 -2.99
CA GLU A 29 5.07 5.56 -4.12
C GLU A 29 4.32 4.44 -4.84
N ARG A 30 5.01 3.33 -5.12
CA ARG A 30 4.39 2.14 -5.75
C ARG A 30 3.31 1.53 -4.86
N LEU A 31 3.61 1.38 -3.57
CA LEU A 31 2.66 0.82 -2.59
C LEU A 31 1.44 1.73 -2.40
N ALA A 32 1.65 3.05 -2.32
CA ALA A 32 0.57 4.02 -2.21
C ALA A 32 -0.35 3.98 -3.43
N ALA A 33 0.21 4.02 -4.65
CA ALA A 33 -0.59 3.94 -5.86
C ALA A 33 -1.36 2.61 -5.95
N ALA A 34 -0.73 1.49 -5.60
CA ALA A 34 -1.39 0.18 -5.59
C ALA A 34 -2.53 0.11 -4.55
N ALA A 35 -2.33 0.66 -3.35
CA ALA A 35 -3.36 0.71 -2.32
C ALA A 35 -4.56 1.57 -2.75
N LEU A 36 -4.32 2.77 -3.28
CA LEU A 36 -5.38 3.68 -3.73
C LEU A 36 -6.16 3.10 -4.92
N ASN A 37 -5.47 2.48 -5.88
CA ASN A 37 -6.11 1.76 -6.97
C ASN A 37 -6.93 0.56 -6.48
N GLY A 38 -6.46 -0.14 -5.44
CA GLY A 38 -7.21 -1.22 -4.80
C GLY A 38 -8.51 -0.73 -4.17
N ILE A 39 -8.45 0.38 -3.43
CA ILE A 39 -9.63 1.02 -2.82
C ILE A 39 -10.67 1.35 -3.90
N ASP A 40 -10.25 2.06 -4.95
CA ASP A 40 -11.12 2.41 -6.08
C ASP A 40 -11.70 1.18 -6.79
N ALA A 41 -10.88 0.15 -7.06
CA ALA A 41 -11.31 -1.08 -7.71
C ALA A 41 -12.38 -1.85 -6.90
N HIS A 42 -12.39 -1.68 -5.58
CA HIS A 42 -13.40 -2.22 -4.69
C HIS A 42 -14.62 -1.29 -4.49
N GLY A 43 -14.69 -0.17 -5.23
CA GLY A 43 -15.81 0.78 -5.18
C GLY A 43 -15.83 1.64 -3.92
N LEU A 44 -14.71 1.70 -3.20
CA LEU A 44 -14.52 2.58 -2.06
C LEU A 44 -13.91 3.91 -2.51
N ASP A 45 -14.03 4.94 -1.68
CA ASP A 45 -13.48 6.26 -1.98
C ASP A 45 -11.99 6.33 -1.61
N PRO A 46 -11.08 6.53 -2.58
CA PRO A 46 -9.65 6.61 -2.31
C PRO A 46 -9.22 7.95 -1.69
N ASP A 47 -10.08 8.97 -1.64
CA ASP A 47 -9.84 10.24 -0.95
C ASP A 47 -10.31 10.21 0.53
N ASP A 48 -11.12 9.23 0.93
CA ASP A 48 -11.47 8.98 2.33
C ASP A 48 -10.25 8.49 3.12
N TRP A 49 -9.70 9.40 3.93
CA TRP A 49 -8.46 9.15 4.66
C TRP A 49 -8.55 7.98 5.65
N ALA A 50 -9.73 7.73 6.23
CA ALA A 50 -9.90 6.60 7.16
C ALA A 50 -9.77 5.25 6.42
N THR A 51 -10.36 5.15 5.23
CA THR A 51 -10.24 3.98 4.34
C THR A 51 -8.80 3.78 3.88
N VAL A 52 -8.11 4.87 3.52
CA VAL A 52 -6.68 4.82 3.15
C VAL A 52 -5.83 4.29 4.30
N VAL A 53 -6.00 4.82 5.52
CA VAL A 53 -5.23 4.38 6.70
C VAL A 53 -5.48 2.90 7.00
N ALA A 54 -6.74 2.45 6.99
CA ALA A 54 -7.09 1.05 7.22
C ALA A 54 -6.47 0.12 6.16
N THR A 55 -6.52 0.53 4.89
CA THR A 55 -5.92 -0.22 3.78
C THR A 55 -4.40 -0.31 3.92
N VAL A 56 -3.74 0.79 4.28
CA VAL A 56 -2.28 0.79 4.52
C VAL A 56 -1.91 -0.13 5.69
N ASP A 57 -2.69 -0.11 6.78
CA ASP A 57 -2.43 -0.97 7.95
C ASP A 57 -2.55 -2.46 7.66
N VAL A 58 -3.51 -2.86 6.82
CA VAL A 58 -3.81 -4.27 6.55
C VAL A 58 -3.11 -4.76 5.29
N VAL A 59 -3.39 -4.12 4.16
CA VAL A 59 -2.98 -4.59 2.83
C VAL A 59 -1.52 -4.28 2.56
N VAL A 60 -1.09 -3.04 2.78
CA VAL A 60 0.33 -2.67 2.55
C VAL A 60 1.24 -3.41 3.53
N ARG A 61 0.83 -3.55 4.79
CA ARG A 61 1.52 -4.40 5.78
C ARG A 61 1.64 -5.85 5.28
N ALA A 62 0.57 -6.44 4.77
CA ALA A 62 0.59 -7.81 4.25
C ALA A 62 1.53 -7.95 3.05
N TRP A 63 1.60 -6.97 2.15
CA TRP A 63 2.57 -7.00 1.04
C TRP A 63 4.01 -6.92 1.51
N ILE A 64 4.31 -6.03 2.47
CA ILE A 64 5.66 -5.86 3.00
C ILE A 64 6.09 -7.10 3.80
N CYS A 65 5.23 -7.61 4.69
CA CYS A 65 5.52 -8.80 5.49
C CYS A 65 5.50 -10.08 4.66
N GLY A 66 4.60 -10.18 3.69
CA GLY A 66 4.49 -11.32 2.76
C GLY A 66 5.70 -11.43 1.84
N ASN A 67 6.32 -10.30 1.45
CA ASN A 67 7.61 -10.28 0.77
C ASN A 67 8.80 -10.70 1.65
N GLY A 68 8.61 -10.77 2.98
CA GLY A 68 9.62 -11.22 3.95
C GLY A 68 9.52 -12.70 4.35
N THR A 69 8.45 -13.40 3.96
CA THR A 69 8.26 -14.82 4.22
C THR A 69 8.40 -15.62 2.93
N ASN A 70 9.53 -16.30 2.76
CA ASN A 70 9.51 -17.63 2.16
C ASN A 70 8.64 -18.52 3.06
N PRO A 71 7.46 -19.02 2.63
CA PRO A 71 6.82 -20.08 3.36
C PRO A 71 7.60 -21.37 3.07
N VAL A 72 8.39 -21.81 4.05
CA VAL A 72 8.81 -23.22 4.27
C VAL A 72 9.67 -23.88 3.18
N GLY A 73 10.80 -24.42 3.63
CA GLY A 73 11.58 -25.40 2.87
C GLY A 73 10.75 -26.61 2.44
N ILE A 74 10.74 -26.86 1.14
CA ILE A 74 10.55 -28.15 0.48
C ILE A 74 11.45 -28.02 -0.78
N ALA A 75 12.52 -28.79 -1.04
CA ALA A 75 13.03 -30.03 -0.49
C ALA A 75 14.56 -30.07 -0.62
N ASP A 76 15.24 -30.53 0.43
CA ASP A 76 16.43 -31.39 0.29
C ASP A 76 15.99 -32.79 0.74
N LYS A 77 15.58 -33.60 -0.25
CA LYS A 77 15.77 -35.06 -0.33
C LYS A 77 15.28 -35.59 -1.66
#